data_AF-A0A7S1LRM0-F1
#
_entry.id   AF-A0A7S1LRM0-F1
#
_cell.length_a   1.000
_cell.length_b   1.000
_cell.length_c   1.000
_cell.angle_alpha   90.00
_cell.angle_beta   90.00
_cell.angle_gamma   90.00
#
_symmetry.space_group_name_H-M   'P 1'
#
loop_
_entity.id
_entity.type
_entity.pdbx_description
1 polymer ?
#
loop_
_entity_poly.entity_id
_entity_poly.type
_entity_poly.pdbx_seq_one_letter_code
_entity_poly.pdbx_strand_id
1 'polypeptide(L)'
;KDFFKSDLPGPATWKGMDPTEGLKKYFGHEEFRRGQLEAIQAALHRRDALVVMATGSGKSICFQLPGICVGKPVVVISPLVSLMQDQVIKLNQTVGPAPGVVEE
;
A
#
# COMPACT_ATOMS: atom_id res chain seq x y z
N LYS A 1 -14.52 -16.41 -15.11
CA LYS A 1 -15.22 -16.17 -13.82
C LYS A 1 -14.38 -16.52 -12.59
N ASP A 2 -13.18 -17.11 -12.71
CA ASP A 2 -12.38 -17.51 -11.54
C ASP A 2 -10.89 -17.14 -11.65
N PHE A 3 -10.55 -16.01 -12.27
CA PHE A 3 -9.15 -15.55 -12.38
C PHE A 3 -8.56 -15.17 -11.00
N PHE A 4 -9.39 -14.69 -10.07
CA PHE A 4 -8.94 -14.21 -8.76
C PHE A 4 -8.76 -15.31 -7.70
N LYS A 5 -9.33 -16.51 -7.87
CA LYS A 5 -9.35 -17.54 -6.81
C LYS A 5 -8.26 -18.60 -6.94
N SER A 6 -7.83 -18.94 -8.16
CA SER A 6 -6.85 -20.02 -8.37
C SER A 6 -5.42 -19.65 -7.96
N ASP A 7 -5.11 -18.35 -7.91
CA ASP A 7 -3.75 -17.85 -7.65
C ASP A 7 -3.60 -17.23 -6.26
N LEU A 8 -4.56 -17.46 -5.36
CA LEU A 8 -4.41 -17.09 -3.96
C LEU A 8 -3.69 -18.24 -3.24
N PRO A 9 -2.39 -18.13 -2.91
CA PRO A 9 -1.81 -19.04 -1.93
C PRO A 9 -2.68 -19.01 -0.66
N GLY A 10 -2.70 -20.13 0.05
CA GLY A 10 -3.40 -20.30 1.33
C GLY A 10 -2.93 -19.29 2.40
N PRO A 11 -3.04 -19.59 3.70
CA PRO A 11 -2.57 -18.69 4.76
C PRO A 11 -1.03 -18.64 4.78
N ALA A 12 -0.44 -18.07 3.73
CA ALA A 12 0.97 -17.85 3.54
C ALA A 12 1.22 -16.40 3.94
N THR A 13 1.81 -16.22 5.12
CA THR A 13 2.46 -14.96 5.49
C THR A 13 3.37 -14.56 4.34
N TRP A 14 3.21 -13.35 3.80
CA TRP A 14 4.12 -12.87 2.78
C TRP A 14 5.55 -12.88 3.32
N LYS A 15 6.46 -13.58 2.64
CA LYS A 15 7.89 -13.47 2.92
C LYS A 15 8.36 -12.18 2.25
N GLY A 16 8.49 -11.13 3.03
CA GLY A 16 8.73 -9.77 2.55
C GLY A 16 9.40 -8.91 3.61
N MET A 17 9.59 -7.63 3.30
CA MET A 17 10.17 -6.64 4.22
C MET A 17 9.22 -6.37 5.40
N ASP A 18 9.77 -6.19 6.60
CA ASP A 18 8.97 -5.80 7.77
C ASP A 18 8.31 -4.42 7.54
N PRO A 19 7.03 -4.24 7.90
CA PRO A 19 6.35 -2.97 7.71
C PRO A 19 7.03 -1.78 8.40
N THR A 20 7.63 -1.99 9.57
CA THR A 20 8.33 -0.93 10.32
C THR A 20 9.60 -0.51 9.58
N GLU A 21 10.35 -1.48 9.05
CA GLU A 21 11.51 -1.20 8.20
C GLU A 21 11.12 -0.46 6.93
N GLY A 22 10.04 -0.89 6.27
CA GLY A 22 9.54 -0.24 5.06
C GLY A 22 9.03 1.17 5.33
N LEU A 23 8.34 1.39 6.45
CA LEU A 23 7.88 2.70 6.89
C LEU A 23 9.07 3.67 7.07
N LYS A 24 10.10 3.23 7.78
CA LYS A 24 11.30 4.04 8.01
C LYS A 24 12.07 4.30 6.72
N LYS A 25 12.30 3.27 5.92
CA LYS A 25 13.12 3.34 4.70
C LYS A 25 12.49 4.20 3.60
N TYR A 26 11.19 4.05 3.37
CA TYR A 26 10.51 4.67 2.22
C TYR A 26 9.68 5.89 2.58
N PHE A 27 9.17 6.00 3.80
CA PHE A 27 8.34 7.12 4.23
C PHE A 27 9.01 8.01 5.28
N GLY A 28 10.17 7.62 5.81
CA GLY A 28 10.92 8.41 6.80
C GLY A 28 10.18 8.58 8.13
N HIS A 29 9.24 7.69 8.45
CA HIS A 29 8.49 7.72 9.72
C HIS A 29 9.01 6.63 10.67
N GLU A 30 9.20 6.98 11.94
CA GLU A 30 9.67 6.05 12.98
C GLU A 30 8.53 5.20 13.55
N GLU A 31 7.29 5.71 13.54
CA GLU A 31 6.14 5.05 14.14
C GLU A 31 4.88 5.16 13.27
N PHE A 32 4.01 4.16 13.39
CA PHE A 32 2.70 4.16 12.77
C PHE A 32 1.74 5.08 13.54
N ARG A 33 0.90 5.80 12.80
CA ARG A 33 -0.27 6.45 13.39
C ARG A 33 -1.32 5.42 13.73
N ARG A 34 -2.19 5.75 14.70
CA ARG A 34 -3.28 4.89 15.16
C ARG A 34 -4.08 4.30 13.99
N GLY A 35 -4.24 2.97 13.98
CA GLY A 35 -5.03 2.24 12.98
C GLY A 35 -4.27 1.88 11.69
N GLN A 36 -3.08 2.44 11.44
CA GLN A 36 -2.33 2.14 10.22
C GLN A 36 -1.78 0.72 10.24
N LEU A 37 -1.10 0.34 11.33
CA LEU A 37 -0.47 -0.97 11.45
C LEU A 37 -1.50 -2.10 11.36
N GLU A 38 -2.66 -1.92 11.99
CA GLU A 38 -3.75 -2.89 11.97
C GLU A 38 -4.32 -3.08 10.56
N ALA A 39 -4.48 -1.99 9.80
CA ALA A 39 -4.91 -2.04 8.40
C ALA A 39 -3.87 -2.73 7.50
N ILE A 40 -2.59 -2.40 7.68
CA ILE A 40 -1.47 -2.99 6.95
C ILE A 40 -1.38 -4.49 7.24
N GLN A 41 -1.45 -4.89 8.51
CA GLN A 41 -1.45 -6.29 8.91
C GLN A 41 -2.66 -7.04 8.37
N ALA A 42 -3.85 -6.41 8.30
CA ALA A 42 -4.99 -7.03 7.64
C ALA A 42 -4.70 -7.33 6.16
N ALA A 43 -4.15 -6.36 5.42
CA ALA A 43 -3.75 -6.56 4.01
C ALA A 43 -2.65 -7.63 3.85
N LEU A 44 -1.63 -7.63 4.71
CA LEU A 44 -0.55 -8.63 4.69
C LEU A 44 -1.04 -10.03 5.08
N HIS A 45 -2.09 -10.14 5.89
CA HIS A 45 -2.73 -11.42 6.20
C HIS A 45 -3.86 -11.79 5.24
N ARG A 46 -3.98 -11.09 4.10
CA ARG A 46 -5.01 -11.33 3.07
C ARG A 46 -6.44 -11.28 3.63
N ARG A 47 -6.67 -10.37 4.57
CA ARG A 47 -8.00 -10.11 5.14
C ARG A 47 -8.56 -8.83 4.56
N ASP A 48 -9.85 -8.84 4.26
CA ASP A 48 -10.57 -7.64 3.87
C ASP A 48 -10.67 -6.68 5.07
N ALA A 49 -10.51 -5.38 4.80
CA ALA A 49 -10.56 -4.34 5.83
C ALA A 49 -11.28 -3.10 5.32
N LEU A 50 -12.17 -2.54 6.16
CA LEU A 50 -12.73 -1.21 5.97
C LEU A 50 -11.96 -0.22 6.84
N VAL A 51 -11.23 0.68 6.20
CA VAL A 51 -10.38 1.67 6.88
C VAL A 51 -11.10 3.03 6.90
N VAL A 52 -11.60 3.42 8.07
CA VAL A 52 -12.23 4.72 8.30
C VAL A 52 -11.26 5.61 9.06
N MET A 53 -10.71 6.61 8.39
CA MET A 53 -9.75 7.54 8.97
C MET A 53 -9.99 8.95 8.45
N ALA A 54 -9.73 9.96 9.28
CA ALA A 54 -9.87 11.37 8.89
C ALA A 54 -8.93 11.74 7.73
N THR A 55 -9.28 12.79 6.97
CA THR A 55 -8.36 13.36 5.98
C THR A 55 -7.05 13.79 6.64
N GLY A 56 -5.90 13.58 5.97
CA GLY A 56 -4.58 13.89 6.53
C GLY A 56 -4.02 12.86 7.52
N SER A 57 -4.79 11.84 7.90
CA SER A 57 -4.35 10.77 8.80
C SER A 57 -3.30 9.81 8.20
N GLY A 58 -3.05 9.89 6.89
CA GLY A 58 -2.11 8.99 6.21
C GLY A 58 -2.71 7.66 5.77
N LYS A 59 -4.02 7.62 5.46
CA LYS A 59 -4.70 6.39 4.97
C LYS A 59 -4.06 5.75 3.73
N SER A 60 -3.32 6.51 2.92
CA SER A 60 -2.67 5.99 1.71
C SER A 60 -1.55 4.98 2.02
N ILE A 61 -0.82 5.19 3.12
CA ILE A 61 0.23 4.27 3.58
C ILE A 61 -0.35 2.86 3.80
N CYS A 62 -1.61 2.76 4.23
CA CYS A 62 -2.27 1.50 4.52
C CYS A 62 -2.41 0.56 3.31
N PHE A 63 -2.39 1.08 2.08
CA PHE A 63 -2.38 0.26 0.86
C PHE A 63 -1.07 0.33 0.06
N GLN A 64 -0.28 1.40 0.22
CA GLN A 64 1.01 1.54 -0.45
C GLN A 64 2.08 0.64 0.17
N LEU A 65 2.22 0.67 1.50
CA LEU A 65 3.26 -0.05 2.21
C LEU A 65 3.16 -1.58 2.04
N PRO A 66 1.97 -2.21 2.10
CA PRO A 66 1.84 -3.64 1.81
C PRO A 66 2.40 -4.04 0.44
N GLY A 67 2.16 -3.23 -0.61
CA GLY A 67 2.69 -3.51 -1.95
C GLY A 67 4.22 -3.52 -1.98
N ILE A 68 4.84 -2.58 -1.28
CA ILE A 68 6.29 -2.48 -1.14
C ILE A 68 6.85 -3.66 -0.35
N CYS A 69 6.24 -3.98 0.80
CA CYS A 69 6.69 -5.08 1.67
C CYS A 69 6.65 -6.43 0.96
N VAL A 70 5.61 -6.66 0.15
CA VAL A 70 5.39 -7.92 -0.56
C VAL A 70 6.14 -7.99 -1.89
N GLY A 71 6.52 -6.83 -2.46
CA GLY A 71 7.13 -6.76 -3.79
C GLY A 71 6.17 -7.18 -4.90
N LYS A 72 4.86 -6.98 -4.70
CA LYS A 72 3.81 -7.32 -5.67
C LYS A 72 2.98 -6.09 -6.04
N PRO A 73 2.43 -6.04 -7.26
CA PRO A 73 1.60 -4.91 -7.68
C PRO A 73 0.33 -4.80 -6.83
N VAL A 74 -0.03 -3.56 -6.50
CA VAL A 74 -1.29 -3.21 -5.81
C VAL A 74 -2.14 -2.38 -6.76
N VAL A 75 -3.39 -2.78 -6.94
CA VAL A 75 -4.36 -2.04 -7.76
C VAL A 75 -5.15 -1.10 -6.86
N VAL A 76 -5.06 0.20 -7.14
CA VAL A 76 -5.80 1.26 -6.43
C VAL A 76 -6.84 1.84 -7.37
N ILE A 77 -8.10 1.77 -6.97
CA ILE A 77 -9.23 2.32 -7.73
C ILE A 77 -9.61 3.66 -7.10
N SER A 78 -9.54 4.73 -7.87
CA SER A 78 -9.89 6.09 -7.45
C SER A 78 -10.92 6.70 -8.41
N PRO A 79 -11.93 7.43 -7.91
CA PRO A 79 -12.96 8.02 -8.76
C PRO A 79 -12.50 9.25 -9.55
N LEU A 80 -11.41 9.91 -9.13
CA LEU A 80 -10.95 11.17 -9.73
C LEU A 80 -9.50 11.05 -10.19
N VAL A 81 -9.24 11.49 -11.44
CA VAL A 81 -7.90 11.50 -12.05
C VAL A 81 -6.94 12.42 -11.30
N SER A 82 -7.40 13.59 -10.86
CA SER A 82 -6.59 14.52 -10.05
C SER A 82 -6.08 13.88 -8.76
N LEU A 83 -6.92 13.11 -8.08
CA LEU A 83 -6.52 12.36 -6.88
C LEU A 83 -5.53 11.23 -7.19
N MET A 84 -5.58 10.65 -8.39
CA MET A 84 -4.62 9.62 -8.82
C MET A 84 -3.25 10.26 -9.06
N GLN A 85 -3.21 11.39 -9.78
CA GLN A 85 -1.99 12.14 -10.04
C GLN A 85 -1.30 12.56 -8.74
N ASP A 86 -2.04 13.14 -7.79
CA ASP A 86 -1.51 13.52 -6.48
C ASP A 86 -0.89 12.34 -5.72
N GLN A 87 -1.47 11.14 -5.83
CA GLN A 87 -0.96 9.95 -5.16
C GLN A 87 0.31 9.42 -5.82
N VAL A 88 0.38 9.43 -7.16
CA VAL A 88 1.56 9.00 -7.92
C VAL A 88 2.73 9.93 -7.66
N ILE A 89 2.52 11.25 -7.71
CA ILE A 89 3.58 12.24 -7.43
C ILE A 89 4.16 12.03 -6.02
N LYS A 90 3.30 11.91 -5.00
CA LYS A 90 3.73 11.68 -3.61
C LYS A 90 4.48 10.36 -3.45
N LEU A 91 4.02 9.29 -4.09
CA LEU A 91 4.67 7.98 -4.04
C LEU A 91 6.04 8.03 -4.71
N ASN A 92 6.16 8.68 -5.87
CA ASN A 92 7.43 8.82 -6.59
C ASN A 92 8.47 9.60 -5.79
N GLN A 93 8.04 10.60 -5.02
CA GLN A 93 8.91 11.37 -4.12
C GLN A 93 9.43 10.56 -2.92
N THR A 94 8.71 9.51 -2.50
CA THR A 94 9.08 8.69 -1.32
C THR A 94 9.82 7.41 -1.72
N VAL A 95 9.35 6.70 -2.74
CA VAL A 95 9.80 5.35 -3.09
C VAL A 95 10.68 5.32 -4.34
N GLY A 96 10.72 6.42 -5.11
CA GLY A 96 11.26 6.46 -6.47
C GLY A 96 10.19 6.22 -7.53
N PRO A 97 10.51 6.42 -8.82
CA PRO A 97 9.51 6.44 -9.89
C PRO A 97 8.78 5.09 -9.99
N ALA A 98 7.44 5.14 -9.94
CA ALA A 98 6.59 4.00 -10.20
C ALA A 98 6.83 3.50 -11.64
N PRO A 99 7.07 2.19 -11.86
CA PRO A 99 7.25 1.65 -13.20
C PRO A 99 5.99 1.91 -14.04
N GLY A 100 6.16 2.61 -15.17
CA GLY A 100 5.10 2.88 -16.14
C GLY A 100 4.49 4.30 -16.10
N VAL A 101 5.01 5.22 -15.29
CA VAL A 101 4.66 6.65 -15.42
C VAL A 101 5.51 7.24 -16.54
N VAL A 102 4.91 7.38 -17.73
CA VAL A 102 5.44 8.24 -18.79
C VAL A 102 5.25 9.69 -18.36
N GLU A 103 6.36 10.40 -18.11
CA GLU A 103 6.35 11.86 -18.09
C GLU A 103 6.11 12.34 -19.52
N GLU A 104 5.03 13.10 -19.76
CA GLU A 104 4.94 14.00 -20.91
C GLU A 104 5.67 15.30 -20.61
#